data_AF-A0A7C4DA27-F1
#
_entry.id   AF-A0A7C4DA27-F1
#
_cell.length_a   1.000
_cell.length_b   1.000
_cell.length_c   1.000
_cell.angle_alpha   90.00
_cell.angle_beta   90.00
_cell.angle_gamma   90.00
#
_symmetry.space_group_name_H-M   'P 1'
#
loop_
_entity.id
_entity.type
_entity.pdbx_description
1 polymer ?
#
loop_
_entity_poly.entity_id
_entity_poly.type
_entity_poly.pdbx_seq_one_letter_code
_entity_poly.pdbx_strand_id
1 'polypeptide(L)'
;MSKITYLNAGGFQIYLFENGLVNLNNYLNKSTVNWKYIFIPRRIVTFPILFKYIVENQSTGSYYTRIFFYETRNNPLELLIYVKDYRSIYILSSNIPIHRLLKRIIANPRFGETVIFLAEIENDIENMLVKYTSFIKLINKLFPELTRIVYSRGAGRVLLIEFVEKETTFNLTVCVSQKGVFFKTTTEELSIDVKDIEHCFPQ
;
A
#
# COMPACT_ATOMS: atom_id res chain seq x y z
N MET A 1 -9.11 9.44 15.64
CA MET A 1 -9.23 9.60 14.18
C MET A 1 -8.56 8.40 13.54
N SER A 2 -9.30 7.67 12.69
CA SER A 2 -8.81 6.46 12.05
C SER A 2 -8.67 6.73 10.56
N LYS A 3 -7.47 6.56 10.01
CA LYS A 3 -7.17 6.75 8.60
C LYS A 3 -6.68 5.44 7.98
N ILE A 4 -7.24 5.11 6.83
CA ILE A 4 -6.88 3.96 6.02
C ILE A 4 -6.62 4.42 4.60
N THR A 5 -5.48 4.03 4.07
CA THR A 5 -5.14 4.24 2.66
C THR A 5 -5.23 2.90 1.94
N TYR A 6 -5.99 2.88 0.86
CA TYR A 6 -6.14 1.76 -0.05
C TYR A 6 -5.59 2.12 -1.43
N LEU A 7 -4.77 1.24 -1.99
CA LEU A 7 -4.18 1.37 -3.31
C LEU A 7 -4.36 0.05 -4.07
N ASN A 8 -4.85 0.14 -5.30
CA ASN A 8 -4.81 -0.98 -6.23
C ASN A 8 -3.64 -0.81 -7.21
N ALA A 9 -2.62 -1.65 -7.09
CA ALA A 9 -1.44 -1.58 -7.94
C ALA A 9 -1.14 -2.94 -8.57
N GLY A 10 -1.30 -3.05 -9.89
CA GLY A 10 -1.00 -4.27 -10.63
C GLY A 10 -1.79 -5.51 -10.19
N GLY A 11 -3.01 -5.31 -9.69
CA GLY A 11 -3.88 -6.38 -9.20
C GLY A 11 -3.72 -6.71 -7.70
N PHE A 12 -2.78 -6.06 -7.01
CA PHE A 12 -2.65 -6.15 -5.55
C PHE A 12 -3.48 -5.08 -4.85
N GLN A 13 -4.16 -5.50 -3.79
CA GLN A 13 -4.86 -4.66 -2.83
C GLN A 13 -3.88 -4.31 -1.72
N ILE A 14 -3.42 -3.07 -1.70
CA ILE A 14 -2.43 -2.58 -0.74
C ILE A 14 -3.15 -1.69 0.26
N TYR A 15 -3.03 -2.03 1.54
CA TYR A 15 -3.63 -1.27 2.64
C TYR A 15 -2.54 -0.69 3.54
N LEU A 16 -2.83 0.48 4.10
CA LEU A 16 -2.00 1.13 5.10
C LEU A 16 -2.91 1.75 6.18
N PHE A 17 -2.56 1.55 7.46
CA PHE A 17 -3.30 2.09 8.60
C PHE A 17 -2.42 3.06 9.37
N GLU A 18 -2.90 4.27 9.63
CA GLU A 18 -2.12 5.31 10.31
C GLU A 18 -1.73 4.91 11.75
N ASN A 19 -2.66 4.32 12.51
CA ASN A 19 -2.40 3.80 13.86
C ASN A 19 -1.83 2.37 13.87
N GLY A 20 -1.50 1.82 12.70
CA GLY A 20 -0.93 0.49 12.54
C GLY A 20 0.56 0.49 12.19
N LEU A 21 1.20 1.66 12.21
CA LEU A 21 2.61 1.78 11.88
C LEU A 21 3.49 1.25 13.01
N VAL A 22 4.20 0.16 12.75
CA VAL A 22 5.10 -0.46 13.73
C VAL A 22 6.53 0.03 13.55
N ASN A 23 7.29 0.17 14.63
CA ASN A 23 8.69 0.58 14.55
C ASN A 23 9.55 -0.52 13.90
N LEU A 24 10.23 -0.19 12.80
CA LEU A 24 11.15 -1.09 12.10
C LEU A 24 12.33 -1.53 12.98
N ASN A 25 12.79 -0.68 13.90
CA ASN A 25 13.97 -0.95 14.72
C ASN A 25 13.84 -2.23 15.56
N ASN A 26 12.62 -2.57 15.96
CA ASN A 26 12.35 -3.78 16.73
C ASN A 26 12.59 -5.07 15.92
N TYR A 27 12.63 -4.98 14.58
CA TYR A 27 12.76 -6.13 13.66
C TYR A 27 14.11 -6.20 12.95
N LEU A 28 14.87 -5.10 12.93
CA LEU A 28 16.20 -5.02 12.30
C LEU A 28 17.23 -5.96 12.94
N ASN A 29 17.02 -6.36 14.20
CA ASN A 29 17.97 -7.12 15.00
C ASN A 29 17.90 -8.66 14.79
N LYS A 30 17.07 -9.18 13.88
CA LYS A 30 17.06 -10.63 13.59
C LYS A 30 18.32 -11.08 12.85
N SER A 31 18.89 -12.20 13.29
CA SER A 31 20.05 -12.85 12.67
C SER A 31 19.83 -13.10 11.17
N THR A 32 20.88 -12.88 10.37
CA THR A 32 20.92 -13.06 8.90
C THR A 32 20.57 -14.49 8.45
N VAL A 33 20.69 -15.48 9.34
CA VAL A 33 20.41 -16.90 9.05
C VAL A 33 18.92 -17.17 8.77
N ASN A 34 18.01 -16.30 9.24
CA ASN A 34 16.57 -16.47 9.06
C ASN A 34 16.01 -15.82 7.78
N TRP A 35 16.90 -15.31 6.91
CA TRP A 35 16.50 -14.55 5.73
C TRP A 35 16.47 -15.44 4.49
N LYS A 36 15.31 -15.51 3.86
CA LYS A 36 15.19 -15.99 2.47
C LYS A 36 15.58 -14.85 1.54
N TYR A 37 16.28 -15.15 0.45
CA TYR A 37 16.56 -14.18 -0.60
C TYR A 37 15.91 -14.61 -1.91
N ILE A 38 15.38 -13.63 -2.64
CA ILE A 38 14.83 -13.80 -3.99
C ILE A 38 15.64 -12.90 -4.90
N PHE A 39 16.31 -13.49 -5.89
CA PHE A 39 17.04 -12.76 -6.90
C PHE A 39 16.19 -12.62 -8.17
N ILE A 40 15.97 -11.39 -8.61
CA ILE A 40 15.19 -11.07 -9.81
C ILE A 40 16.15 -10.42 -10.84
N PRO A 41 16.68 -11.20 -11.81
CA PRO A 41 17.74 -10.74 -12.73
C PRO A 41 17.24 -9.85 -13.89
N ARG A 42 15.95 -9.48 -13.93
CA ARG A 42 15.39 -8.80 -15.09
C ARG A 42 15.80 -7.32 -15.11
N ARG A 43 16.05 -6.77 -16.31
CA ARG A 43 16.27 -5.33 -16.54
C ARG A 43 15.04 -4.44 -16.24
N ILE A 44 13.88 -5.05 -15.96
CA ILE A 44 12.64 -4.34 -15.64
C ILE A 44 11.94 -5.07 -14.50
N VAL A 45 12.20 -4.63 -13.27
CA VAL A 45 11.47 -5.02 -12.06
C VAL A 45 10.56 -3.87 -11.67
N THR A 46 9.34 -4.20 -11.25
CA THR A 46 8.31 -3.24 -10.84
C THR A 46 7.69 -3.66 -9.51
N PHE A 47 7.03 -2.75 -8.80
CA PHE A 47 6.39 -3.09 -7.51
C PHE A 47 5.41 -4.27 -7.60
N PRO A 48 4.53 -4.37 -8.61
CA PRO A 48 3.67 -5.55 -8.76
C PRO A 48 4.45 -6.86 -8.93
N ILE A 49 5.59 -6.83 -9.62
CA ILE A 49 6.47 -8.00 -9.75
C ILE A 49 7.07 -8.34 -8.38
N LEU A 50 7.56 -7.35 -7.63
CA LEU A 50 8.09 -7.55 -6.29
C LEU A 50 7.04 -8.17 -5.37
N PHE A 51 5.84 -7.60 -5.31
CA PHE A 51 4.74 -8.10 -4.49
C PHE A 51 4.32 -9.52 -4.89
N LYS A 52 4.29 -9.81 -6.20
CA LYS A 52 4.06 -11.17 -6.69
C LYS A 52 5.09 -12.15 -6.14
N TYR A 53 6.38 -11.85 -6.26
CA TYR A 53 7.43 -12.73 -5.73
C TYR A 53 7.34 -12.90 -4.21
N ILE A 54 7.04 -11.84 -3.48
CA ILE A 54 6.89 -11.89 -2.02
C ILE A 54 5.74 -12.81 -1.63
N VAL A 55 4.59 -12.67 -2.29
CA VAL A 55 3.40 -13.49 -2.04
C VAL A 55 3.57 -14.93 -2.52
N GLU A 56 4.17 -15.17 -3.69
CA GLU A 56 4.39 -16.54 -4.18
C GLU A 56 5.33 -17.36 -3.30
N ASN A 57 6.25 -16.68 -2.60
CA ASN A 57 7.18 -17.33 -1.69
C ASN A 57 6.63 -17.45 -0.26
N GLN A 58 5.41 -16.96 0.01
CA GLN A 58 4.80 -16.94 1.36
C GLN A 58 3.27 -17.08 1.31
N SER A 59 2.72 -18.14 1.88
CA SER A 59 1.28 -18.42 1.82
C SER A 59 0.42 -17.49 2.70
N THR A 60 0.88 -17.13 3.91
CA THR A 60 0.24 -16.23 4.88
C THR A 60 1.27 -15.77 5.93
N GLY A 61 1.08 -14.60 6.56
CA GLY A 61 1.83 -14.20 7.78
C GLY A 61 2.46 -12.79 7.77
N SER A 62 3.16 -12.46 8.86
CA SER A 62 3.86 -11.19 9.06
C SER A 62 5.32 -11.28 8.60
N TYR A 63 5.75 -10.37 7.73
CA TYR A 63 7.08 -10.40 7.12
C TYR A 63 7.79 -9.06 7.20
N TYR A 64 9.07 -9.12 7.53
CA TYR A 64 10.00 -8.05 7.28
C TYR A 64 10.68 -8.26 5.93
N THR A 65 10.60 -7.24 5.08
CA THR A 65 11.07 -7.25 3.70
C THR A 65 12.11 -6.15 3.49
N ARG A 66 13.29 -6.53 3.00
CA ARG A 66 14.32 -5.58 2.59
C ARG A 66 14.59 -5.75 1.09
N ILE A 67 14.34 -4.69 0.32
CA ILE A 67 14.47 -4.67 -1.13
C ILE A 67 15.70 -3.85 -1.51
N PHE A 68 16.62 -4.48 -2.23
CA PHE A 68 17.80 -3.85 -2.81
C PHE A 68 17.66 -3.78 -4.33
N PHE A 69 17.74 -2.57 -4.88
CA PHE A 69 17.97 -2.38 -6.31
C PHE A 69 19.47 -2.27 -6.55
N TYR A 70 19.96 -2.76 -7.69
CA TYR A 70 21.37 -2.69 -8.06
C TYR A 70 21.92 -1.25 -7.96
N GLU A 71 21.14 -0.27 -8.39
CA GLU A 71 21.49 1.15 -8.39
C GLU A 71 21.47 1.77 -6.98
N THR A 72 20.80 1.15 -6.01
CA THR A 72 20.60 1.72 -4.65
C THR A 72 20.99 0.75 -3.54
N ARG A 73 22.04 -0.06 -3.73
CA ARG A 73 22.48 -1.07 -2.74
C ARG A 73 22.75 -0.51 -1.34
N ASN A 74 23.30 0.70 -1.26
CA ASN A 74 23.64 1.33 0.03
C ASN A 74 22.43 1.93 0.76
N ASN A 75 21.29 2.09 0.07
CA ASN A 75 20.07 2.68 0.62
C ASN A 75 18.87 1.77 0.29
N PRO A 76 18.78 0.57 0.89
CA PRO A 76 17.69 -0.34 0.62
C PRO A 76 16.35 0.23 1.04
N LEU A 77 15.32 -0.20 0.32
CA LEU A 77 13.94 0.03 0.70
C LEU A 77 13.55 -1.05 1.71
N GLU A 78 13.22 -0.64 2.93
CA GLU A 78 12.85 -1.55 4.02
C GLU A 78 11.37 -1.39 4.32
N LEU A 79 10.64 -2.51 4.28
CA LEU A 79 9.20 -2.56 4.53
C LEU A 79 8.89 -3.66 5.53
N LEU A 80 8.02 -3.36 6.48
CA LEU A 80 7.31 -4.38 7.21
C LEU A 80 5.94 -4.55 6.57
N ILE A 81 5.60 -5.79 6.20
CA ILE A 81 4.32 -6.10 5.57
C ILE A 81 3.64 -7.27 6.26
N TYR A 82 2.33 -7.35 6.11
CA TYR A 82 1.54 -8.53 6.43
C TYR A 82 0.82 -9.00 5.17
N VAL A 83 0.96 -10.28 4.86
CA VAL A 83 0.31 -10.92 3.71
C VAL A 83 -0.88 -11.70 4.23
N LYS A 84 -2.08 -11.21 3.92
CA LYS A 84 -3.33 -11.88 4.33
C LYS A 84 -3.75 -12.96 3.35
N ASP A 85 -3.59 -12.69 2.07
CA ASP A 85 -3.91 -13.60 0.98
C ASP A 85 -3.06 -13.25 -0.26
N TYR A 86 -3.29 -13.96 -1.36
CA TYR A 86 -2.49 -13.85 -2.58
C TYR A 86 -2.57 -12.48 -3.30
N ARG A 87 -3.45 -11.57 -2.88
CA ARG A 87 -3.60 -10.22 -3.44
C ARG A 87 -3.63 -9.12 -2.38
N SER A 88 -3.86 -9.44 -1.12
CA SER A 88 -4.01 -8.47 -0.03
C SER A 88 -2.72 -8.31 0.77
N ILE A 89 -2.08 -7.15 0.62
CA ILE A 89 -0.86 -6.78 1.33
C ILE A 89 -1.15 -5.58 2.24
N TYR A 90 -0.74 -5.69 3.49
CA TYR A 90 -0.82 -4.61 4.46
C TYR A 90 0.59 -4.09 4.69
N ILE A 91 0.85 -2.82 4.36
CA ILE A 91 2.11 -2.17 4.70
C ILE A 91 1.99 -1.68 6.14
N LEU A 92 2.84 -2.22 6.99
CA LEU A 92 2.86 -1.95 8.43
C LEU A 92 3.97 -0.98 8.81
N SER A 93 5.02 -0.87 8.01
CA SER A 93 6.07 0.12 8.22
C SER A 93 6.95 0.27 6.99
N SER A 94 7.68 1.38 6.93
CA SER A 94 8.62 1.69 5.85
C SER A 94 9.69 2.64 6.36
N ASN A 95 10.95 2.45 5.94
CA ASN A 95 12.02 3.43 6.20
C ASN A 95 11.88 4.68 5.31
N ILE A 96 11.18 4.56 4.17
CA ILE A 96 10.81 5.68 3.30
C ILE A 96 9.50 6.29 3.79
N PRO A 97 9.36 7.64 3.85
CA PRO A 97 8.08 8.28 4.16
C PRO A 97 6.94 7.74 3.29
N ILE A 98 5.83 7.36 3.93
CA ILE A 98 4.70 6.66 3.29
C ILE A 98 4.22 7.33 2.01
N HIS A 99 4.04 8.65 2.00
CA HIS A 99 3.59 9.37 0.80
C HIS A 99 4.55 9.19 -0.39
N ARG A 100 5.88 9.15 -0.13
CA ARG A 100 6.90 8.88 -1.17
C ARG A 100 6.84 7.43 -1.62
N LEU A 101 6.63 6.49 -0.70
CA LEU A 101 6.45 5.07 -1.02
C LEU A 101 5.24 4.86 -1.93
N LEU A 102 4.08 5.43 -1.57
CA LEU A 102 2.85 5.31 -2.37
C LEU A 102 3.00 5.95 -3.75
N LYS A 103 3.59 7.16 -3.84
CA LYS A 103 3.94 7.77 -5.13
C LYS A 103 4.79 6.83 -5.99
N ARG A 104 5.81 6.20 -5.41
CA ARG A 104 6.67 5.23 -6.12
C ARG A 104 5.89 4.00 -6.57
N ILE A 105 5.04 3.42 -5.73
CA ILE A 105 4.22 2.26 -6.12
C ILE A 105 3.30 2.62 -7.29
N ILE A 106 2.65 3.79 -7.25
CA ILE A 106 1.73 4.27 -8.28
C ILE A 106 2.46 4.60 -9.59
N ALA A 107 3.58 5.32 -9.51
CA ALA A 107 4.40 5.64 -10.68
C ALA A 107 4.96 4.38 -11.36
N ASN A 108 5.03 3.27 -10.61
CA ASN A 108 5.45 1.97 -11.07
C ASN A 108 6.79 2.01 -11.84
N PRO A 109 7.85 2.61 -11.26
CA PRO A 109 9.13 2.75 -11.91
C PRO A 109 9.72 1.39 -12.25
N ARG A 110 10.56 1.38 -13.29
CA ARG A 110 11.32 0.21 -13.71
C ARG A 110 12.67 0.22 -13.04
N PHE A 111 12.96 -0.83 -12.28
CA PHE A 111 14.25 -1.06 -11.66
C PHE A 111 15.05 -2.10 -12.45
N GLY A 112 16.38 -2.07 -12.31
CA GLY A 112 17.25 -3.13 -12.79
C GLY A 112 17.16 -4.40 -11.94
N GLU A 113 18.28 -5.09 -11.80
CA GLU A 113 18.37 -6.28 -10.95
C GLU A 113 17.97 -5.96 -9.52
N THR A 114 17.13 -6.83 -8.94
CA THR A 114 16.59 -6.62 -7.60
C THR A 114 16.81 -7.86 -6.73
N VAL A 115 17.25 -7.63 -5.50
CA VAL A 115 17.34 -8.67 -4.47
C VAL A 115 16.34 -8.35 -3.38
N ILE A 116 15.44 -9.29 -3.09
CA ILE A 116 14.48 -9.18 -1.99
C ILE A 116 14.94 -10.12 -0.89
N PHE A 117 15.16 -9.59 0.31
CA PHE A 117 15.36 -10.37 1.51
C PHE A 117 14.07 -10.39 2.32
N LEU A 118 13.65 -11.58 2.73
CA LEU A 118 12.43 -11.83 3.48
C LEU A 118 12.75 -12.59 4.76
N ALA A 119 12.30 -12.06 5.89
CA ALA A 119 12.33 -12.73 7.17
C ALA A 119 10.92 -12.74 7.77
N GLU A 120 10.47 -13.92 8.21
CA GLU A 120 9.25 -14.03 8.99
C GLU A 120 9.46 -13.42 10.37
N ILE A 121 8.48 -12.65 10.83
CA ILE A 121 8.51 -12.03 12.16
C ILE A 121 7.50 -12.74 13.08
N GLU A 122 7.95 -13.08 14.28
CA GLU A 122 7.09 -13.59 15.34
C GLU A 122 6.32 -12.39 15.87
N ASN A 123 5.09 -12.16 15.40
CA ASN A 123 4.25 -11.15 16.01
C ASN A 123 2.76 -11.29 15.68
N ASP A 124 1.97 -10.92 16.67
CA ASP A 124 0.52 -11.07 16.73
C ASP A 124 -0.21 -9.86 16.11
N ILE A 125 0.22 -9.49 14.89
CA ILE A 125 -0.31 -8.32 14.16
C ILE A 125 -1.77 -8.54 13.74
N GLU A 126 -2.22 -9.78 13.69
CA GLU A 126 -3.62 -10.14 13.41
C GLU A 126 -4.59 -9.43 14.35
N ASN A 127 -4.31 -9.39 15.66
CA ASN A 127 -5.17 -8.71 16.64
C ASN A 127 -5.30 -7.20 16.38
N MET A 128 -4.23 -6.56 15.90
CA MET A 128 -4.27 -5.16 15.48
C MET A 128 -5.16 -4.99 14.23
N LEU A 129 -5.07 -5.91 13.27
CA LEU A 129 -5.81 -5.87 12.01
C LEU A 129 -7.30 -6.13 12.19
N VAL A 130 -7.70 -6.92 13.19
CA VAL A 130 -9.12 -7.19 13.50
C VAL A 130 -9.90 -5.89 13.66
N LYS A 131 -9.32 -4.88 14.31
CA LYS A 131 -9.96 -3.55 14.52
C LYS A 131 -10.29 -2.82 13.21
N TYR A 132 -9.60 -3.15 12.12
CA TYR A 132 -9.81 -2.51 10.81
C TYR A 132 -10.69 -3.31 9.86
N THR A 133 -11.20 -4.47 10.29
CA THR A 133 -11.95 -5.40 9.43
C THR A 133 -13.20 -4.77 8.82
N SER A 134 -13.94 -3.96 9.58
CA SER A 134 -15.12 -3.24 9.11
C SER A 134 -14.77 -2.27 7.99
N PHE A 135 -13.72 -1.47 8.17
CA PHE A 135 -13.27 -0.51 7.17
C PHE A 135 -12.73 -1.19 5.91
N ILE A 136 -11.98 -2.29 6.04
CA ILE A 136 -11.50 -3.06 4.89
C ILE A 136 -12.70 -3.57 4.06
N LYS A 137 -13.73 -4.12 4.72
CA LYS A 137 -14.96 -4.56 4.04
C LYS A 137 -15.65 -3.40 3.34
N LEU A 138 -15.73 -2.23 3.97
CA LEU A 138 -16.34 -1.04 3.40
C LEU A 138 -15.56 -0.55 2.16
N ILE A 139 -14.23 -0.42 2.26
CA ILE A 139 -13.36 -0.04 1.14
C ILE A 139 -13.52 -1.01 -0.04
N ASN A 140 -13.57 -2.32 0.22
CA ASN A 140 -13.72 -3.32 -0.82
C ASN A 140 -15.08 -3.24 -1.55
N LYS A 141 -16.11 -2.73 -0.88
CA LYS A 141 -17.41 -2.43 -1.50
C LYS A 141 -17.40 -1.10 -2.25
N LEU A 142 -16.81 -0.07 -1.66
CA LEU A 142 -16.78 1.28 -2.24
C LEU A 142 -15.88 1.38 -3.47
N PHE A 143 -14.74 0.69 -3.49
CA PHE A 143 -13.79 0.76 -4.60
C PHE A 143 -14.42 0.48 -5.98
N PRO A 144 -15.15 -0.64 -6.21
CA PRO A 144 -15.77 -0.89 -7.51
C PRO A 144 -16.85 0.13 -7.87
N GLU A 145 -17.63 0.61 -6.90
CA GLU A 145 -18.66 1.64 -7.12
C GLU A 145 -18.03 2.98 -7.52
N LEU A 146 -17.07 3.45 -6.74
CA LEU A 146 -16.32 4.68 -7.01
C LEU A 146 -15.57 4.59 -8.34
N THR A 147 -15.01 3.43 -8.67
CA THR A 147 -14.35 3.21 -9.97
C THR A 147 -15.32 3.42 -11.12
N ARG A 148 -16.56 2.89 -11.02
CA ARG A 148 -17.59 3.10 -12.06
C ARG A 148 -17.99 4.57 -12.17
N ILE A 149 -18.19 5.25 -11.04
CA ILE A 149 -18.58 6.67 -11.00
C ILE A 149 -17.49 7.57 -11.58
N VAL A 150 -16.24 7.36 -11.17
CA VAL A 150 -15.08 8.13 -11.66
C VAL A 150 -14.90 7.90 -13.15
N TYR A 151 -14.97 6.64 -13.59
CA TYR A 151 -14.82 6.31 -15.00
C TYR A 151 -15.94 6.89 -15.87
N SER A 152 -17.21 6.81 -15.43
CA SER A 152 -18.35 7.35 -16.18
C SER A 152 -18.32 8.87 -16.31
N ARG A 153 -17.72 9.56 -15.33
CA ARG A 153 -17.47 11.01 -15.39
C ARG A 153 -16.22 11.39 -16.19
N GLY A 154 -15.55 10.42 -16.81
CA GLY A 154 -14.34 10.64 -17.59
C GLY A 154 -13.10 10.91 -16.76
N ALA A 155 -13.17 10.85 -15.43
CA ALA A 155 -12.10 11.23 -14.48
C ALA A 155 -10.90 10.26 -14.44
N GLY A 156 -10.86 9.28 -15.35
CA GLY A 156 -9.77 8.30 -15.46
C GLY A 156 -9.93 7.08 -14.54
N ARG A 157 -8.81 6.54 -14.07
CA ARG A 157 -8.77 5.35 -13.20
C ARG A 157 -8.61 5.78 -11.75
N VAL A 158 -9.34 5.13 -10.84
CA VAL A 158 -9.09 5.25 -9.39
C VAL A 158 -7.76 4.56 -9.08
N LEU A 159 -6.83 5.32 -8.52
CA LEU A 159 -5.51 4.83 -8.12
C LEU A 159 -5.47 4.57 -6.61
N LEU A 160 -6.02 5.49 -5.82
CA LEU A 160 -5.95 5.43 -4.38
C LEU A 160 -7.26 5.92 -3.76
N ILE A 161 -7.63 5.33 -2.64
CA ILE A 161 -8.70 5.80 -1.77
C ILE A 161 -8.11 6.01 -0.37
N GLU A 162 -8.22 7.23 0.13
CA GLU A 162 -7.98 7.57 1.51
C GLU A 162 -9.31 7.68 2.24
N PHE A 163 -9.49 6.86 3.26
CA PHE A 163 -10.68 6.83 4.09
C PHE A 163 -10.34 7.37 5.47
N VAL A 164 -11.06 8.39 5.92
CA VAL A 164 -10.85 9.06 7.19
C VAL A 164 -12.16 9.12 7.95
N GLU A 165 -12.22 8.45 9.09
CA GLU A 165 -13.35 8.51 10.01
C GLU A 165 -13.21 9.71 10.97
N LYS A 166 -14.24 10.56 11.00
CA LYS A 166 -14.39 11.69 11.92
C LYS A 166 -15.73 11.62 12.62
N GLU A 167 -15.73 11.17 13.87
CA GLU A 167 -16.92 11.06 14.73
C GLU A 167 -18.07 10.32 14.02
N THR A 168 -19.04 11.04 13.45
CA THR A 168 -20.22 10.51 12.74
C THR A 168 -20.14 10.62 11.22
N THR A 169 -19.04 11.15 10.68
CA THR A 169 -18.86 11.41 9.24
C THR A 169 -17.65 10.70 8.68
N PHE A 170 -17.75 10.29 7.42
CA PHE A 170 -16.67 9.67 6.67
C PHE A 170 -16.18 10.62 5.57
N ASN A 171 -14.89 10.90 5.57
CA ASN A 171 -14.24 11.65 4.50
C ASN A 171 -13.46 10.67 3.63
N LEU A 172 -13.83 10.61 2.35
CA LEU A 172 -13.11 9.87 1.33
C LEU A 172 -12.39 10.83 0.42
N THR A 173 -11.09 10.61 0.27
CA THR A 173 -10.30 11.18 -0.80
C THR A 173 -10.08 10.10 -1.85
N VAL A 174 -10.51 10.34 -3.09
CA VAL A 174 -10.32 9.44 -4.22
C VAL A 174 -9.33 10.07 -5.17
N CYS A 175 -8.20 9.40 -5.37
CA CYS A 175 -7.13 9.87 -6.24
C CYS A 175 -7.23 9.21 -7.60
N VAL A 176 -7.21 10.01 -8.66
CA VAL A 176 -7.43 9.54 -10.02
C VAL A 176 -6.24 9.82 -10.93
N SER A 177 -6.17 9.08 -12.05
CA SER A 177 -5.07 9.18 -13.01
C SER A 177 -5.13 10.40 -13.93
N GLN A 178 -6.31 11.00 -14.13
CA GLN A 178 -6.46 12.15 -15.02
C GLN A 178 -6.04 13.43 -14.30
N LYS A 179 -5.20 14.24 -14.97
CA LYS A 179 -4.75 15.54 -14.46
C LYS A 179 -5.88 16.57 -14.48
N GLY A 180 -5.88 17.50 -13.52
CA GLY A 180 -6.82 18.63 -13.51
C GLY A 180 -8.23 18.28 -13.05
N VAL A 181 -8.46 17.06 -12.57
CA VAL A 181 -9.76 16.64 -12.02
C VAL A 181 -9.84 17.08 -10.57
N PHE A 182 -10.86 17.88 -10.24
CA PHE A 182 -11.23 18.24 -8.88
C PHE A 182 -12.75 18.34 -8.78
N PHE A 183 -13.36 17.47 -7.99
CA PHE A 183 -14.75 17.68 -7.61
C PHE A 183 -15.04 17.06 -6.25
N LYS A 184 -15.91 17.74 -5.51
CA LYS A 184 -16.38 17.30 -4.20
C LYS A 184 -17.87 17.02 -4.26
N THR A 185 -18.28 15.94 -3.62
CA THR A 185 -19.70 15.67 -3.33
C THR A 185 -19.82 15.37 -1.85
N THR A 186 -20.92 15.80 -1.22
CA THR A 186 -21.13 15.61 0.22
C THR A 186 -22.59 15.24 0.44
N THR A 187 -22.80 14.21 1.25
CA THR A 187 -24.08 13.82 1.84
C THR A 187 -23.98 13.95 3.37
N GLU A 188 -25.06 13.70 4.11
CA GLU A 188 -25.11 13.85 5.56
C GLU A 188 -23.99 13.09 6.29
N GLU A 189 -23.65 11.89 5.81
CA GLU A 189 -22.68 10.99 6.46
C GLU A 189 -21.36 10.86 5.69
N LEU A 190 -21.29 11.34 4.44
CA LEU A 190 -20.20 11.03 3.52
C LEU A 190 -19.74 12.26 2.73
N SER A 191 -18.47 12.64 2.89
CA SER A 191 -17.82 13.60 2.00
C SER A 191 -16.85 12.87 1.09
N ILE A 192 -17.02 13.00 -0.23
CA ILE A 192 -16.11 12.44 -1.23
C ILE A 192 -15.44 13.58 -1.96
N ASP A 193 -14.12 13.64 -1.86
CA ASP A 193 -13.23 14.54 -2.58
C ASP A 193 -12.48 13.74 -3.66
N VAL A 194 -12.77 14.00 -4.93
CA VAL A 194 -12.09 13.36 -6.06
C VAL A 194 -11.09 14.34 -6.64
N LYS A 195 -9.81 13.96 -6.63
CA LYS A 195 -8.73 14.80 -7.13
C LYS A 195 -7.68 13.99 -7.90
N ASP A 196 -6.91 14.67 -8.74
CA ASP A 196 -5.76 14.03 -9.38
C ASP A 196 -4.70 13.61 -8.35
N ILE A 197 -3.83 12.68 -8.77
CA ILE A 197 -2.84 12.07 -7.88
C ILE A 197 -1.77 13.05 -7.36
N GLU A 198 -1.48 14.13 -8.10
CA GLU A 198 -0.49 15.13 -7.68
C GLU A 198 -1.00 15.89 -6.45
N HIS A 199 -2.32 16.11 -6.36
CA HIS A 199 -2.97 16.81 -5.25
C HIS A 199 -3.32 15.91 -4.07
N CYS A 200 -3.33 14.59 -4.25
CA CYS A 200 -3.45 13.65 -3.14
C CYS A 200 -2.21 13.58 -2.26
N PHE A 201 -1.06 13.97 -2.78
CA PHE A 201 0.19 13.93 -2.05
C PHE A 201 0.92 15.28 -2.21
N PRO A 202 0.54 16.32 -1.45
CA PRO A 202 1.24 17.60 -1.47
C PRO A 202 2.73 17.40 -1.19
N GLN A 203 3.57 18.23 -1.84
CA GLN A 203 5.03 18.14 -1.79
C GLN A 203 5.59 18.38 -0.39
#